data_AF-A0A7K9UZG1-F1
#
_entry.id   AF-A0A7K9UZG1-F1
#
_cell.length_a   1.000
_cell.length_b   1.000
_cell.length_c   1.000
_cell.angle_alpha   90.00
_cell.angle_beta   90.00
_cell.angle_gamma   90.00
#
_symmetry.space_group_name_H-M   'P 1'
#
loop_
_entity.id
_entity.type
_entity.pdbx_description
1 polymer ?
#
loop_
_entity_poly.entity_id
_entity_poly.type
_entity_poly.pdbx_seq_one_letter_code
_entity_poly.pdbx_strand_id
1 'polypeptide(L)'
;RTGDALRALHAALRNAPLHARDRAVKEQAQGTMLRVLTSFKSSEIEQAVNSLDRNGIDLLMKYIYKGFEKPTENSSAILLQWHEKVGVSSGALGT
;
A
#
# COMPACT_ATOMS: atom_id res chain seq x y z
N ARG A 1 -14.86 1.17 11.83
CA ARG A 1 -13.46 0.68 11.93
C ARG A 1 -12.68 0.86 10.61
N THR A 2 -13.32 0.89 9.44
CA THR A 2 -12.69 1.16 8.12
C THR A 2 -11.99 2.51 8.00
N GLY A 3 -12.55 3.57 8.61
CA GLY A 3 -11.96 4.91 8.54
C GLY A 3 -10.55 5.02 9.14
N ASP A 4 -10.22 4.18 10.14
CA ASP A 4 -8.89 4.15 10.75
C ASP A 4 -7.84 3.55 9.82
N ALA A 5 -8.19 2.48 9.08
CA ALA A 5 -7.26 1.84 8.13
C ALA A 5 -6.90 2.78 6.97
N LEU A 6 -7.88 3.54 6.46
CA LEU A 6 -7.69 4.50 5.37
C LEU A 6 -6.89 5.72 5.81
N ARG A 7 -7.15 6.24 7.03
CA ARG A 7 -6.30 7.28 7.64
C ARG A 7 -4.89 6.79 7.90
N ALA A 8 -4.72 5.55 8.35
CA ALA A 8 -3.41 4.93 8.55
C ALA A 8 -2.64 4.79 7.24
N LEU A 9 -3.31 4.38 6.16
CA LEU A 9 -2.72 4.31 4.82
C LEU A 9 -2.24 5.68 4.35
N HIS A 10 -3.11 6.70 4.42
CA HIS A 10 -2.75 8.07 4.05
C HIS A 10 -1.60 8.62 4.92
N ALA A 11 -1.62 8.37 6.22
CA ALA A 11 -0.55 8.78 7.12
C ALA A 11 0.77 8.07 6.79
N ALA A 12 0.73 6.76 6.51
CA ALA A 12 1.91 5.99 6.13
C ALA A 12 2.50 6.43 4.79
N LEU A 13 1.67 6.81 3.81
CA LEU A 13 2.10 7.34 2.53
C LEU A 13 2.65 8.77 2.64
N ARG A 14 2.01 9.65 3.43
CA ARG A 14 2.52 11.02 3.68
C ARG A 14 3.82 11.04 4.46
N ASN A 15 3.92 10.17 5.47
CA ASN A 15 5.12 10.04 6.29
C ASN A 15 6.09 9.00 5.72
N ALA A 16 5.86 8.50 4.50
CA ALA A 16 6.73 7.54 3.88
C ALA A 16 8.15 8.12 3.86
N PRO A 17 9.10 7.49 4.56
CA PRO A 17 10.46 8.02 4.71
C PRO A 17 11.26 7.76 3.44
N LEU A 18 10.79 8.25 2.28
CA LEU A 18 11.42 8.09 0.96
C LEU A 18 12.86 8.60 0.98
N HIS A 19 13.09 9.71 1.71
CA HIS A 19 14.39 10.34 1.86
C HIS A 19 15.08 10.06 3.20
N ALA A 20 14.47 9.31 4.12
CA ALA A 20 15.16 9.03 5.38
C ALA A 20 16.38 8.14 5.12
N ARG A 21 17.52 8.47 5.73
CA ARG A 21 18.73 7.64 5.68
C ARG A 21 18.59 6.40 6.55
N ASP A 22 17.73 6.44 7.56
CA ASP A 22 17.50 5.35 8.50
C ASP A 22 16.74 4.17 7.88
N ARG A 23 17.41 3.03 7.82
CA ARG A 23 16.79 1.75 7.45
C ARG A 23 15.71 1.32 8.44
N ALA A 24 15.93 1.53 9.74
CA ALA A 24 14.99 1.13 10.79
C ALA A 24 13.61 1.80 10.61
N VAL A 25 13.59 3.10 10.28
CA VAL A 25 12.35 3.84 10.05
C VAL A 25 11.64 3.36 8.78
N LYS A 26 12.40 3.04 7.72
CA LYS A 26 11.85 2.44 6.49
C LYS A 26 11.22 1.07 6.77
N GLU A 27 11.88 0.23 7.54
CA GLU A 27 11.36 -1.10 7.89
C GLU A 27 10.13 -1.01 8.80
N GLN A 28 10.12 -0.10 9.77
CA GLN A 28 8.95 0.14 10.63
C GLN A 28 7.76 0.65 9.82
N ALA A 29 7.99 1.60 8.90
CA ALA A 29 6.96 2.11 8.01
C ALA A 29 6.44 0.99 7.10
N GLN A 30 7.31 0.14 6.54
CA GLN A 30 6.91 -1.02 5.75
C GLN A 30 6.06 -2.02 6.54
N GLY A 31 6.48 -2.40 7.75
CA GLY A 31 5.73 -3.34 8.57
C GLY A 31 4.34 -2.81 8.96
N THR A 32 4.26 -1.51 9.23
CA THR A 32 2.99 -0.82 9.45
C THR A 32 2.13 -0.84 8.20
N MET A 33 2.72 -0.53 7.04
CA MET A 33 2.02 -0.53 5.75
C MET A 33 1.48 -1.92 5.40
N LEU A 34 2.29 -2.96 5.53
CA LEU A 34 1.86 -4.36 5.31
C LEU A 34 0.70 -4.74 6.23
N ARG A 35 0.77 -4.38 7.52
CA ARG A 35 -0.31 -4.66 8.48
C ARG A 35 -1.60 -3.91 8.13
N VAL A 36 -1.46 -2.68 7.64
CA VAL A 36 -2.60 -1.89 7.16
C VAL A 36 -3.18 -2.54 5.90
N LEU A 37 -2.36 -2.85 4.89
CA LEU A 37 -2.75 -3.51 3.65
C LEU A 37 -3.46 -4.85 3.90
N THR A 38 -2.96 -5.69 4.82
CA THR A 38 -3.58 -6.97 5.18
C THR A 38 -4.86 -6.84 6.01
N SER A 39 -5.09 -5.67 6.63
CA SER A 39 -6.31 -5.37 7.37
C SER A 39 -7.46 -4.89 6.48
N PHE A 40 -7.19 -4.52 5.23
CA PHE A 40 -8.23 -4.12 4.28
C PHE A 40 -8.96 -5.33 3.70
N LYS A 41 -10.25 -5.17 3.39
CA LYS A 41 -10.98 -6.13 2.57
C LYS A 41 -10.92 -5.74 1.10
N SER A 42 -11.05 -6.71 0.19
CA SER A 42 -11.02 -6.48 -1.27
C SER A 42 -11.96 -5.35 -1.71
N SER A 43 -13.15 -5.25 -1.12
CA SER A 43 -14.13 -4.18 -1.42
C SER A 43 -13.69 -2.78 -0.95
N GLU A 44 -12.83 -2.70 0.07
CA GLU A 44 -12.32 -1.43 0.61
C GLU A 44 -11.05 -0.97 -0.10
N ILE A 45 -10.28 -1.91 -0.68
CA ILE A 45 -9.08 -1.62 -1.48
C ILE A 45 -9.41 -0.66 -2.61
N GLU A 46 -10.48 -0.90 -3.37
CA GLU A 46 -10.86 -0.02 -4.49
C GLU A 46 -11.11 1.42 -4.07
N GLN A 47 -11.81 1.61 -2.95
CA GLN A 47 -12.10 2.95 -2.43
C GLN A 47 -10.82 3.63 -1.93
N ALA A 48 -9.94 2.88 -1.25
CA ALA A 48 -8.67 3.40 -0.77
C ALA A 48 -7.75 3.79 -1.92
N VAL A 49 -7.63 2.96 -2.97
CA VAL A 49 -6.84 3.25 -4.15
C VAL A 49 -7.41 4.45 -4.91
N ASN A 50 -8.74 4.55 -5.08
CA ASN A 50 -9.37 5.71 -5.72
C ASN A 50 -9.18 7.02 -4.93
N SER A 51 -8.99 6.96 -3.60
CA SER A 51 -8.71 8.16 -2.81
C SER A 51 -7.25 8.60 -2.85
N LEU A 52 -6.37 7.83 -3.49
CA LEU A 52 -4.96 8.15 -3.64
C LEU A 52 -4.70 8.89 -4.95
N ASP A 53 -3.91 9.96 -4.87
CA ASP A 53 -3.33 10.61 -6.05
C ASP A 53 -2.29 9.71 -6.73
N ARG A 54 -1.92 10.04 -7.98
CA ARG A 54 -0.89 9.31 -8.77
C ARG A 54 0.40 9.05 -8.00
N ASN A 55 0.83 10.02 -7.17
CA ASN A 55 2.04 9.88 -6.37
C ASN A 55 1.87 8.87 -5.22
N GLY A 56 0.66 8.80 -4.64
CA GLY A 56 0.30 7.80 -3.64
C GLY A 56 0.19 6.40 -4.24
N ILE A 57 -0.41 6.28 -5.42
CA ILE A 57 -0.48 5.06 -6.23
C ILE A 57 0.94 4.51 -6.52
N ASP A 58 1.86 5.37 -6.97
CA ASP A 58 3.25 4.97 -7.26
C ASP A 58 4.01 4.52 -6.00
N LEU A 59 3.81 5.22 -4.88
CA LEU A 59 4.36 4.78 -3.60
C LEU A 59 3.81 3.43 -3.18
N LEU A 60 2.48 3.25 -3.28
CA LEU A 60 1.81 2.03 -2.91
C LEU A 60 2.35 0.85 -3.73
N MET A 61 2.53 1.04 -5.05
CA MET A 61 3.16 0.09 -5.94
C MET A 61 4.56 -0.32 -5.43
N LYS A 62 5.40 0.66 -5.06
CA LYS A 62 6.73 0.39 -4.49
C LYS A 62 6.64 -0.42 -3.20
N TYR A 63 5.71 -0.09 -2.29
CA TYR A 63 5.50 -0.84 -1.06
C TYR A 63 5.02 -2.27 -1.32
N ILE A 64 4.18 -2.48 -2.33
CA ILE A 64 3.68 -3.80 -2.73
C ILE A 64 4.83 -4.68 -3.23
N TYR A 65 5.67 -4.17 -4.15
CA TYR A 65 6.87 -4.88 -4.62
C TYR A 65 7.79 -5.26 -3.46
N LYS A 66 8.00 -4.34 -2.54
CA LYS A 66 8.83 -4.56 -1.36
C LYS A 66 8.21 -5.54 -0.36
N GLY A 67 6.88 -5.64 -0.33
CA GLY A 67 6.14 -6.65 0.41
C GLY A 67 6.30 -8.04 -0.21
N PHE A 68 6.38 -8.14 -1.53
CA PHE A 68 6.69 -9.39 -2.22
C PHE A 68 8.13 -9.87 -1.96
N GLU A 69 9.08 -8.97 -1.69
CA GLU A 69 10.45 -9.34 -1.28
C GLU A 69 10.49 -9.95 0.14
N LYS A 70 9.54 -9.60 1.01
CA LYS A 70 9.39 -10.15 2.37
C LYS A 70 8.02 -10.79 2.54
N PRO A 71 7.72 -11.89 1.82
CA PRO A 71 6.41 -12.50 1.87
C PRO A 71 6.16 -13.04 3.28
N THR A 72 5.05 -12.62 3.88
CA THR A 72 4.54 -13.16 5.14
C THR A 72 3.30 -13.99 4.86
N GLU A 73 3.01 -14.98 5.69
CA GLU A 73 1.88 -15.89 5.48
C GLU A 73 0.57 -15.10 5.28
N ASN A 74 -0.21 -15.46 4.25
CA ASN A 74 -1.45 -14.78 3.81
C ASN A 74 -1.29 -13.36 3.20
N SER A 75 -0.08 -12.77 3.21
CA SER A 75 0.13 -11.42 2.70
C SER A 75 0.17 -11.35 1.17
N SER A 76 0.61 -12.42 0.50
CA SER A 76 0.73 -12.44 -0.97
C SER A 76 -0.62 -12.28 -1.68
N ALA A 77 -1.69 -12.89 -1.17
CA ALA A 77 -3.01 -12.80 -1.78
C ALA A 77 -3.56 -11.36 -1.75
N ILE A 78 -3.40 -10.68 -0.62
CA ILE A 78 -3.84 -9.28 -0.51
C ILE A 78 -2.95 -8.35 -1.32
N LEU A 79 -1.62 -8.56 -1.34
CA LEU A 79 -0.70 -7.77 -2.15
C LEU A 79 -1.03 -7.86 -3.65
N LEU A 80 -1.44 -9.02 -4.15
CA LEU A 80 -1.92 -9.19 -5.52
C LEU A 80 -3.20 -8.38 -5.78
N GLN A 81 -4.18 -8.41 -4.86
CA GLN A 81 -5.39 -7.60 -5.00
C GLN A 81 -5.09 -6.10 -5.05
N TRP A 82 -4.19 -5.63 -4.18
CA TRP A 82 -3.71 -4.25 -4.22
C TRP A 82 -3.00 -3.95 -5.54
N HIS A 83 -2.13 -4.83 -6.02
CA HIS A 83 -1.41 -4.67 -7.29
C HIS A 83 -2.38 -4.48 -8.46
N GLU A 84 -3.40 -5.33 -8.59
CA GLU A 84 -4.38 -5.21 -9.67
C GLU A 84 -5.15 -3.88 -9.60
N LYS A 85 -5.63 -3.49 -8.41
CA LYS A 85 -6.40 -2.24 -8.26
C LYS A 85 -5.55 -0.99 -8.50
N VAL A 86 -4.30 -1.00 -8.03
CA VAL A 86 -3.32 0.08 -8.28
C VAL A 86 -3.01 0.18 -9.77
N GLY A 87 -2.83 -0.95 -10.48
CA GLY A 87 -2.61 -0.99 -11.93
C GLY A 87 -3.79 -0.45 -12.75
N VAL A 88 -5.01 -0.71 -12.29
CA VAL A 88 -6.23 -0.14 -12.89
C VAL A 88 -6.29 1.38 -12.64
N SER A 89 -6.02 1.84 -11.41
CA SER A 89 -6.09 3.26 -11.06
C SER A 89 -4.94 4.10 -11.63
N SER A 90 -3.77 3.49 -11.87
CA SER A 90 -2.65 4.16 -12.53
C SER A 90 -2.88 4.37 -14.04
N GLY A 91 -3.94 3.78 -14.61
CA GLY A 91 -4.25 3.82 -16.04
C GLY A 91 -3.35 2.91 -16.89
N ALA A 92 -2.47 2.10 -16.28
CA ALA A 92 -1.55 1.23 -16.99
C ALA A 92 -2.23 -0.01 -17.62
N LEU A 93 -3.43 -0.37 -17.15
CA LEU A 93 -4.23 -1.50 -17.66
C LEU A 93 -5.50 -1.06 -18.41
N GLY A 94 -5.64 0.24 -18.70
CA GLY A 94 -6.83 0.83 -19.30
C GLY A 94 -6.61 1.35 -20.72
N THR A 95 -6.25 0.46 -21.66
CA THR A 95 -6.49 0.63 -23.11
C THR A 95 -6.70 -0.74 -23.75
#